data_AF-A0A662HV98-F1
#
_entry.id   AF-A0A662HV98-F1
#
_cell.length_a   1.000
_cell.length_b   1.000
_cell.length_c   1.000
_cell.angle_alpha   90.00
_cell.angle_beta   90.00
_cell.angle_gamma   90.00
#
_symmetry.space_group_name_H-M   'P 1'
#
loop_
_entity.id
_entity.type
_entity.pdbx_description
1 polymer ?
#
loop_
_entity_poly.entity_id
_entity_poly.type
_entity_poly.pdbx_seq_one_letter_code
_entity_poly.pdbx_strand_id
1 'polypeptide(L)'
;MKRHPYMGPACLGCPFMPSLNLLRYDEIRKRAGGELRILFSYLDTDEGTAIYHNAGLFLGNLEDSVIGLIDALVEKKIAVLHGFFWASIGDLKASLLLAFTGHSRQAKVSLRTALELFFWGLYFQYKKEVSREKAEELFEKWLEGTRDRPRFMSSIEELKNKGVITENTYSEVKDLYSELSKYIHAFLGSEFERVALGEEGPARPSSANMSLEELYDWYLAFGRTCYAIIQGLLDAIKYFSVKIPERTLKGILLLAKIYEKGPIKEPLDFVDCPFLKN
;
A
#
# COMPACT_ATOMS: atom_id res chain seq x y z
N MET A 1 -5.01 14.49 -43.37
CA MET A 1 -4.34 14.65 -42.06
C MET A 1 -2.96 13.99 -42.12
N LYS A 2 -1.87 14.78 -41.99
CA LYS A 2 -0.52 14.20 -41.80
C LYS A 2 -0.51 13.55 -40.41
N ARG A 3 -0.31 12.23 -40.33
CA ARG A 3 -0.14 11.55 -39.04
C ARG A 3 1.13 12.10 -38.39
N HIS A 4 1.02 12.65 -37.18
CA HIS A 4 2.20 12.98 -36.39
C HIS A 4 3.03 11.70 -36.18
N PRO A 5 4.36 11.75 -36.33
CA PRO A 5 5.20 10.61 -35.98
C PRO A 5 4.96 10.27 -34.51
N TYR A 6 4.74 8.99 -34.23
CA TYR A 6 4.47 8.47 -32.89
C TYR A 6 5.60 8.95 -31.96
N MET A 7 5.29 9.88 -31.06
CA MET A 7 6.26 10.36 -30.06
C MET A 7 6.31 9.30 -28.95
N GLY A 8 7.10 8.25 -29.19
CA GLY A 8 7.20 7.07 -28.34
C GLY A 8 7.94 7.31 -27.01
N PRO A 9 8.63 6.31 -26.44
CA PRO A 9 9.29 6.38 -25.14
C PRO A 9 10.27 7.55 -24.95
N ALA A 10 10.79 8.14 -26.03
CA ALA A 10 11.63 9.33 -25.98
C ALA A 10 10.97 10.54 -25.30
N CYS A 11 9.63 10.60 -25.26
CA CYS A 11 8.90 11.66 -24.55
C CYS A 11 9.14 11.66 -23.03
N LEU A 12 9.45 10.50 -22.43
CA LEU A 12 9.72 10.38 -20.99
C LEU A 12 10.96 11.18 -20.56
N GLY A 13 11.87 11.47 -21.50
CA GLY A 13 13.09 12.25 -21.29
C GLY A 13 13.08 13.64 -21.94
N CYS A 14 11.93 14.15 -22.38
CA CYS A 14 11.86 15.35 -23.23
C CYS A 14 12.40 16.61 -22.50
N PRO A 15 13.48 17.25 -22.98
CA PRO A 15 14.03 18.45 -22.33
C PRO A 15 13.14 19.69 -22.53
N PHE A 16 12.28 19.70 -23.55
CA PHE A 16 11.40 20.83 -23.87
C PHE A 16 10.13 20.90 -23.00
N MET A 17 9.81 19.81 -22.29
CA MET A 17 8.72 19.76 -21.32
C MET A 17 9.25 19.25 -19.98
N PRO A 18 10.05 20.05 -19.26
CA PRO A 18 10.73 19.59 -18.05
C PRO A 18 9.77 18.96 -17.05
N SER A 19 8.56 19.53 -16.86
CA SER A 19 7.55 19.02 -15.93
C SER A 19 7.04 17.60 -16.21
N LEU A 20 7.29 17.06 -17.41
CA LEU A 20 6.93 15.69 -17.81
C LEU A 20 8.16 14.79 -17.99
N ASN A 21 9.36 15.35 -17.78
CA ASN A 21 10.62 14.62 -17.96
C ASN A 21 10.93 13.79 -16.71
N LEU A 22 10.61 12.50 -16.79
CA LEU A 22 10.80 11.53 -15.70
C LEU A 22 12.27 11.18 -15.44
N LEU A 23 13.20 11.60 -16.31
CA LEU A 23 14.64 11.30 -16.22
C LEU A 23 15.49 12.52 -15.85
N ARG A 24 14.87 13.70 -15.69
CA ARG A 24 15.62 14.94 -15.49
C ARG A 24 16.36 14.96 -14.15
N TYR A 25 17.46 15.70 -14.13
CA TYR A 25 18.06 16.21 -12.91
C TYR A 25 17.34 17.50 -12.51
N ASP A 26 17.15 17.71 -11.21
CA ASP A 26 16.78 19.03 -10.71
C ASP A 26 18.04 19.92 -10.65
N GLU A 27 17.90 21.16 -11.10
CA GLU A 27 18.99 22.14 -11.19
C GLU A 27 19.28 22.85 -9.86
N ILE A 28 18.36 22.75 -8.89
CA ILE A 28 18.44 23.41 -7.59
C ILE A 28 18.88 22.39 -6.53
N ARG A 29 18.26 21.20 -6.51
CA ARG A 29 18.52 20.17 -5.49
C ARG A 29 19.05 18.88 -6.09
N LYS A 30 20.26 18.48 -5.68
CA LYS A 30 20.98 17.28 -6.20
C LYS A 30 20.19 15.97 -6.10
N ARG A 31 19.41 15.81 -5.04
CA ARG A 31 18.59 14.61 -4.77
C ARG A 31 17.16 14.71 -5.30
N ALA A 32 16.84 15.77 -6.03
CA ALA A 32 15.55 15.92 -6.69
C ALA A 32 15.66 15.72 -8.22
N GLY A 33 14.54 15.44 -8.86
CA GLY A 33 14.48 15.26 -10.31
C GLY A 33 13.21 14.60 -10.79
N GLY A 34 13.28 13.94 -11.94
CA GLY A 34 12.19 13.14 -12.48
C GLY A 34 12.06 11.79 -11.76
N GLU A 35 10.85 11.26 -11.76
CA GLU A 35 10.41 10.08 -11.02
C GLU A 35 11.23 8.81 -11.33
N LEU A 36 11.52 8.55 -12.61
CA LEU A 36 12.31 7.38 -13.02
C LEU A 36 13.77 7.53 -12.61
N ARG A 37 14.32 8.75 -12.64
CA ARG A 37 15.65 9.01 -12.10
C ARG A 37 15.70 8.70 -10.61
N ILE A 38 14.70 9.14 -9.84
CA ILE A 38 14.64 8.87 -8.40
C ILE A 38 14.55 7.37 -8.12
N LEU A 39 13.71 6.65 -8.87
CA LEU A 39 13.62 5.19 -8.79
C LEU A 39 14.99 4.54 -9.00
N PHE A 40 15.69 4.87 -10.10
CA PHE A 40 17.03 4.32 -10.35
C PHE A 40 18.02 4.69 -9.25
N SER A 41 17.95 5.92 -8.73
CA SER A 41 18.83 6.36 -7.65
C SER A 41 18.65 5.56 -6.35
N TYR A 42 17.42 5.12 -6.03
CA TYR A 42 17.21 4.19 -4.91
C TYR A 42 17.75 2.80 -5.21
N LEU A 43 17.52 2.28 -6.41
CA LEU A 43 17.99 0.95 -6.81
C LEU A 43 19.52 0.87 -6.97
N ASP A 44 20.19 2.00 -7.13
CA ASP A 44 21.67 2.08 -7.10
C ASP A 44 22.24 2.01 -5.66
N THR A 45 21.40 1.85 -4.63
CA THR A 45 21.82 1.68 -3.23
C THR A 45 21.44 0.30 -2.71
N ASP A 46 22.29 -0.26 -1.83
CA ASP A 46 22.04 -1.54 -1.18
C ASP A 46 20.73 -1.51 -0.37
N GLU A 47 20.52 -0.45 0.41
CA GLU A 47 19.32 -0.26 1.23
C GLU A 47 18.05 -0.15 0.38
N GLY A 48 18.06 0.67 -0.67
CA GLY A 48 16.92 0.82 -1.57
C GLY A 48 16.58 -0.48 -2.30
N THR A 49 17.58 -1.22 -2.76
CA THR A 49 17.41 -2.53 -3.40
C THR A 49 16.82 -3.55 -2.43
N ALA A 50 17.33 -3.63 -1.20
CA ALA A 50 16.80 -4.52 -0.18
C ALA A 50 15.34 -4.20 0.17
N ILE A 51 15.01 -2.92 0.39
CA ILE A 51 13.64 -2.47 0.66
C ILE A 51 12.72 -2.83 -0.52
N TYR A 52 13.15 -2.57 -1.76
CA TYR A 52 12.35 -2.84 -2.96
C TYR A 52 12.01 -4.33 -3.06
N HIS A 53 13.02 -5.16 -2.87
CA HIS A 53 12.88 -6.61 -2.93
C HIS A 53 11.96 -7.15 -1.81
N ASN A 54 12.18 -6.70 -0.58
CA ASN A 54 11.40 -7.14 0.56
C ASN A 54 9.93 -6.66 0.46
N ALA A 55 9.68 -5.44 -0.02
CA ALA A 55 8.32 -4.97 -0.30
C ALA A 55 7.64 -5.79 -1.41
N GLY A 56 8.38 -6.17 -2.46
CA GLY A 56 7.89 -7.10 -3.50
C GLY A 56 7.49 -8.46 -2.94
N LEU A 57 8.28 -9.00 -2.00
CA LEU A 57 7.95 -10.22 -1.27
C LEU A 57 6.64 -10.11 -0.49
N PHE A 58 6.42 -9.00 0.22
CA PHE A 58 5.17 -8.75 0.92
C PHE A 58 3.97 -8.77 -0.03
N LEU A 59 4.06 -8.04 -1.15
CA LEU A 59 3.00 -7.97 -2.17
C LEU A 59 2.70 -9.34 -2.76
N GLY A 60 3.74 -10.07 -3.22
CA GLY A 60 3.58 -11.38 -3.83
C GLY A 60 2.89 -12.38 -2.90
N ASN A 61 3.20 -12.35 -1.62
CA ASN A 61 2.53 -13.22 -0.63
C ASN A 61 1.07 -12.84 -0.38
N LEU A 62 0.72 -11.55 -0.40
CA LEU A 62 -0.68 -11.10 -0.31
C LEU A 62 -1.46 -11.54 -1.56
N GLU A 63 -0.85 -11.41 -2.74
CA GLU A 63 -1.40 -11.89 -4.02
C GLU A 63 -1.63 -13.42 -3.98
N ASP A 64 -0.65 -14.19 -3.53
CA ASP A 64 -0.80 -15.64 -3.35
C ASP A 64 -1.90 -16.01 -2.36
N SER A 65 -2.03 -15.23 -1.29
CA SER A 65 -3.06 -15.42 -0.28
C SER A 65 -4.45 -15.19 -0.83
N VAL A 66 -4.67 -14.11 -1.59
CA VAL A 66 -5.98 -13.82 -2.20
C VAL A 66 -6.31 -14.81 -3.32
N ILE A 67 -5.33 -15.18 -4.16
CA ILE A 67 -5.53 -16.17 -5.24
C ILE A 67 -5.87 -17.54 -4.65
N GLY A 68 -5.20 -17.94 -3.56
CA GLY A 68 -5.50 -19.21 -2.91
C GLY A 68 -6.98 -19.32 -2.48
N LEU A 69 -7.61 -18.21 -2.12
CA LEU A 69 -9.00 -18.15 -1.64
C LEU A 69 -10.06 -18.17 -2.75
N ILE A 70 -9.70 -18.49 -3.99
CA ILE A 70 -10.62 -18.49 -5.13
C ILE A 70 -11.81 -19.45 -4.95
N ASP A 71 -11.62 -20.60 -4.30
CA ASP A 71 -12.72 -21.54 -4.04
C ASP A 71 -13.75 -20.93 -3.08
N ALA A 72 -13.29 -20.19 -2.05
CA ALA A 72 -14.17 -19.49 -1.11
C ALA A 72 -14.91 -18.31 -1.76
N LEU A 73 -14.33 -17.72 -2.82
CA LEU A 73 -15.02 -16.78 -3.70
C LEU A 73 -16.12 -17.47 -4.51
N VAL A 74 -15.85 -18.64 -5.11
CA VAL A 74 -16.83 -19.42 -5.89
C VAL A 74 -18.01 -19.84 -5.02
N GLU A 75 -17.75 -20.24 -3.77
CA GLU A 75 -18.77 -20.53 -2.75
C GLU A 75 -19.50 -19.27 -2.22
N LYS A 76 -19.12 -18.08 -2.69
CA LYS A 76 -19.67 -16.76 -2.31
C LYS A 76 -19.54 -16.39 -0.83
N LYS A 77 -18.78 -17.15 -0.04
CA LYS A 77 -18.57 -16.93 1.41
C LYS A 77 -17.79 -15.66 1.73
N ILE A 78 -16.89 -15.25 0.83
CA ILE A 78 -16.03 -14.08 1.02
C ILE A 78 -15.97 -13.19 -0.22
N ALA A 79 -16.99 -13.26 -1.10
CA ALA A 79 -16.92 -12.60 -2.40
C ALA A 79 -16.70 -11.08 -2.32
N VAL A 80 -17.30 -10.42 -1.32
CA VAL A 80 -17.13 -8.97 -1.13
C VAL A 80 -15.72 -8.68 -0.62
N LEU A 81 -15.29 -9.39 0.44
CA LEU A 81 -13.94 -9.26 1.00
C LEU A 81 -12.87 -9.49 -0.07
N HIS A 82 -13.01 -10.54 -0.89
CA HIS A 82 -12.05 -10.89 -1.93
C HIS A 82 -11.89 -9.76 -2.97
N GLY A 83 -13.00 -9.16 -3.44
CA GLY A 83 -12.92 -8.04 -4.39
C GLY A 83 -12.20 -6.81 -3.82
N PHE A 84 -12.51 -6.46 -2.57
CA PHE A 84 -11.84 -5.37 -1.85
C PHE A 84 -10.37 -5.68 -1.52
N PHE A 85 -10.04 -6.95 -1.28
CA PHE A 85 -8.67 -7.36 -1.03
C PHE A 85 -7.80 -7.20 -2.30
N TRP A 86 -8.32 -7.53 -3.48
CA TRP A 86 -7.66 -7.21 -4.75
C TRP A 86 -7.41 -5.71 -4.92
N ALA A 87 -8.40 -4.88 -4.63
CA ALA A 87 -8.25 -3.42 -4.71
C ALA A 87 -7.19 -2.90 -3.70
N SER A 88 -7.21 -3.43 -2.47
CA SER A 88 -6.21 -3.13 -1.43
C SER A 88 -4.78 -3.45 -1.89
N ILE A 89 -4.55 -4.62 -2.51
CA ILE A 89 -3.25 -5.00 -3.07
C ILE A 89 -2.83 -4.03 -4.19
N GLY A 90 -3.78 -3.62 -5.05
CA GLY A 90 -3.53 -2.60 -6.07
C GLY A 90 -3.00 -1.29 -5.49
N ASP A 91 -3.58 -0.83 -4.38
CA ASP A 91 -3.15 0.39 -3.69
C ASP A 91 -1.81 0.22 -2.97
N LEU A 92 -1.50 -0.96 -2.42
CA LEU A 92 -0.17 -1.26 -1.89
C LEU A 92 0.90 -1.19 -2.98
N LYS A 93 0.61 -1.72 -4.18
CA LYS A 93 1.53 -1.64 -5.33
C LYS A 93 1.71 -0.20 -5.81
N ALA A 94 0.63 0.59 -5.85
CA ALA A 94 0.73 2.01 -6.15
C ALA A 94 1.56 2.76 -5.11
N SER A 95 1.39 2.44 -3.83
CA SER A 95 2.18 2.98 -2.71
C SER A 95 3.68 2.70 -2.88
N LEU A 96 4.05 1.45 -3.23
CA LEU A 96 5.44 1.08 -3.53
C LEU A 96 6.02 1.93 -4.66
N LEU A 97 5.29 2.07 -5.77
CA LEU A 97 5.75 2.90 -6.89
C LEU A 97 5.97 4.35 -6.46
N LEU A 98 5.01 4.95 -5.76
CA LEU A 98 5.09 6.33 -5.29
C LEU A 98 6.27 6.56 -4.34
N ALA A 99 6.55 5.61 -3.43
CA ALA A 99 7.67 5.71 -2.50
C ALA A 99 9.01 5.73 -3.26
N PHE A 100 9.19 4.80 -4.19
CA PHE A 100 10.41 4.69 -4.98
C PHE A 100 10.55 5.77 -6.05
N THR A 101 9.47 6.42 -6.46
CA THR A 101 9.54 7.61 -7.32
C THR A 101 9.64 8.90 -6.52
N GLY A 102 9.87 8.86 -5.20
CA GLY A 102 10.14 10.06 -4.40
C GLY A 102 8.91 10.86 -3.97
N HIS A 103 7.75 10.22 -3.88
CA HIS A 103 6.48 10.80 -3.40
C HIS A 103 6.07 10.17 -2.07
N SER A 104 6.91 10.31 -1.05
CA SER A 104 6.76 9.67 0.28
C SER A 104 5.39 9.92 0.92
N ARG A 105 4.93 11.18 0.93
CA ARG A 105 3.61 11.54 1.46
C ARG A 105 2.47 10.82 0.75
N GLN A 106 2.45 10.85 -0.59
CA GLN A 106 1.42 10.19 -1.38
C GLN A 106 1.47 8.68 -1.19
N ALA A 107 2.66 8.08 -1.07
CA ALA A 107 2.83 6.67 -0.77
C ALA A 107 2.16 6.30 0.57
N LYS A 108 2.35 7.09 1.63
CA LYS A 108 1.69 6.89 2.94
C LYS A 108 0.17 7.06 2.87
N VAL A 109 -0.32 8.01 2.07
CA VAL A 109 -1.77 8.16 1.82
C VAL A 109 -2.33 6.90 1.16
N SER A 110 -1.65 6.35 0.15
CA SER A 110 -2.04 5.10 -0.50
C SER A 110 -2.03 3.89 0.45
N LEU A 111 -1.10 3.83 1.42
CA LEU A 111 -1.14 2.79 2.47
C LEU A 111 -2.44 2.84 3.29
N ARG A 112 -2.91 4.05 3.64
CA ARG A 112 -4.16 4.22 4.36
C ARG A 112 -5.34 3.73 3.53
N THR A 113 -5.37 4.06 2.24
CA THR A 113 -6.43 3.60 1.34
C THR A 113 -6.42 2.08 1.20
N ALA A 114 -5.24 1.45 1.07
CA ALA A 114 -5.12 -0.01 1.06
C ALA A 114 -5.67 -0.64 2.35
N LEU A 115 -5.32 -0.10 3.52
CA LEU A 115 -5.83 -0.55 4.81
C LEU A 115 -7.37 -0.39 4.87
N GLU A 116 -7.88 0.78 4.50
CA GLU A 116 -9.31 1.07 4.50
C GLU A 116 -10.08 0.11 3.60
N LEU A 117 -9.61 -0.12 2.36
CA LEU A 117 -10.26 -1.00 1.40
C LEU A 117 -10.39 -2.42 1.93
N PHE A 118 -9.32 -3.00 2.47
CA PHE A 118 -9.38 -4.36 2.99
C PHE A 118 -10.43 -4.50 4.11
N PHE A 119 -10.39 -3.60 5.10
CA PHE A 119 -11.31 -3.67 6.23
C PHE A 119 -12.73 -3.23 5.88
N TRP A 120 -12.93 -2.38 4.88
CA TRP A 120 -14.25 -2.14 4.30
C TRP A 120 -14.81 -3.40 3.65
N GLY A 121 -13.99 -4.14 2.90
CA GLY A 121 -14.36 -5.44 2.35
C GLY A 121 -14.83 -6.41 3.44
N LEU A 122 -14.11 -6.47 4.56
CA LEU A 122 -14.49 -7.28 5.71
C LEU A 122 -15.81 -6.82 6.34
N TYR A 123 -15.98 -5.51 6.53
CA TYR A 123 -17.21 -4.93 7.05
C TYR A 123 -18.43 -5.25 6.19
N PHE A 124 -18.35 -5.01 4.88
CA PHE A 124 -19.45 -5.28 3.97
C PHE A 124 -19.74 -6.77 3.81
N GLN A 125 -18.70 -7.62 3.86
CA GLN A 125 -18.89 -9.07 3.90
C GLN A 125 -19.67 -9.48 5.16
N TYR A 126 -19.26 -9.01 6.35
CA TYR A 126 -20.00 -9.27 7.59
C TYR A 126 -21.45 -8.77 7.53
N LYS A 127 -21.68 -7.54 7.05
CA LYS A 127 -23.04 -6.99 6.92
C LYS A 127 -23.90 -7.85 6.02
N LYS A 128 -23.34 -8.35 4.91
CA LYS A 128 -24.04 -9.21 3.97
C LYS A 128 -24.48 -10.53 4.61
N GLU A 129 -23.64 -11.12 5.47
CA GLU A 129 -23.99 -12.33 6.23
C GLU A 129 -25.11 -12.08 7.26
N VAL A 130 -25.17 -10.88 7.86
CA VAL A 130 -26.22 -10.53 8.83
C VAL A 130 -27.54 -10.13 8.15
N SER A 131 -27.47 -9.28 7.13
CA SER A 131 -28.61 -8.77 6.39
C SER A 131 -28.15 -8.22 5.04
N ARG A 132 -28.53 -8.93 3.97
CA ARG A 132 -28.17 -8.56 2.60
C ARG A 132 -28.69 -7.17 2.20
N GLU A 133 -29.97 -6.89 2.46
CA GLU A 133 -30.60 -5.61 2.12
C GLU A 133 -29.89 -4.44 2.79
N LYS A 134 -29.61 -4.56 4.10
CA LYS A 134 -28.88 -3.53 4.85
C LYS A 134 -27.44 -3.37 4.37
N ALA A 135 -26.80 -4.45 3.93
CA ALA A 135 -25.46 -4.38 3.38
C ALA A 135 -25.42 -3.63 2.05
N GLU A 136 -26.40 -3.89 1.17
CA GLU A 136 -26.56 -3.20 -0.12
C GLU A 136 -26.82 -1.70 0.10
N GLU A 137 -27.74 -1.33 1.00
CA GLU A 137 -28.01 0.08 1.36
C GLU A 137 -26.76 0.80 1.90
N LEU A 138 -26.02 0.17 2.81
CA LEU A 138 -24.80 0.76 3.37
C LEU A 138 -23.69 0.90 2.32
N PHE A 139 -23.61 -0.05 1.40
CA PHE A 139 -22.62 -0.03 0.32
C PHE A 139 -22.91 1.08 -0.69
N GLU A 140 -24.18 1.28 -1.07
CA GLU A 140 -24.61 2.40 -1.91
C GLU A 140 -24.28 3.75 -1.27
N LYS A 141 -24.63 3.94 0.01
CA LYS A 141 -24.29 5.16 0.77
C LYS A 141 -22.79 5.42 0.82
N TRP A 142 -21.98 4.36 0.93
CA TRP A 142 -20.52 4.45 0.92
C TRP A 142 -19.99 4.87 -0.46
N LEU A 143 -20.48 4.26 -1.55
CA LEU A 143 -20.11 4.60 -2.93
C LEU A 143 -20.47 6.04 -3.31
N GLU A 144 -21.67 6.49 -2.95
CA GLU A 144 -22.14 7.85 -3.20
C GLU A 144 -21.46 8.89 -2.29
N GLY A 145 -20.78 8.43 -1.24
CA GLY A 145 -20.10 9.31 -0.30
C GLY A 145 -21.04 10.20 0.52
N THR A 146 -22.28 9.75 0.77
CA THR A 146 -23.30 10.52 1.51
C THR A 146 -22.90 10.83 2.96
N ARG A 147 -23.60 11.78 3.60
CA ARG A 147 -23.36 12.15 5.02
C ARG A 147 -23.57 10.97 5.98
N ASP A 148 -24.50 10.07 5.66
CA ASP A 148 -24.89 8.93 6.50
C ASP A 148 -24.09 7.65 6.18
N ARG A 149 -23.03 7.77 5.36
CA ARG A 149 -22.13 6.65 5.06
C ARG A 149 -21.49 6.10 6.34
N PRO A 150 -21.20 4.79 6.39
CA PRO A 150 -20.49 4.20 7.52
C PRO A 150 -19.13 4.89 7.70
N ARG A 151 -18.78 5.22 8.94
CA ARG A 151 -17.46 5.77 9.28
C ARG A 151 -16.49 4.62 9.51
N PHE A 152 -15.25 4.78 9.03
CA PHE A 152 -14.24 3.71 9.08
C PHE A 152 -14.05 3.16 10.49
N MET A 153 -13.62 4.00 11.44
CA MET A 153 -13.34 3.52 12.81
C MET A 153 -14.57 2.95 13.52
N SER A 154 -15.76 3.52 13.30
CA SER A 154 -17.01 2.96 13.85
C SER A 154 -17.32 1.57 13.29
N SER A 155 -16.95 1.33 12.03
CA SER A 155 -17.14 0.04 11.37
C SER A 155 -16.14 -1.00 11.87
N ILE A 156 -14.88 -0.61 12.10
CA ILE A 156 -13.86 -1.49 12.71
C ILE A 156 -14.24 -1.84 14.15
N GLU A 157 -14.74 -0.86 14.92
CA GLU A 157 -15.23 -1.10 16.29
C GLU A 157 -16.44 -2.05 16.31
N GLU A 158 -17.35 -1.94 15.34
CA GLU A 158 -18.45 -2.90 15.20
C GLU A 158 -17.93 -4.32 14.91
N LEU A 159 -16.98 -4.48 13.96
CA LEU A 159 -16.36 -5.77 13.65
C LEU A 159 -15.76 -6.42 14.89
N LYS A 160 -15.06 -5.64 15.71
CA LYS A 160 -14.49 -6.08 16.98
C LYS A 160 -15.57 -6.54 17.96
N ASN A 161 -16.58 -5.72 18.19
CA ASN A 161 -17.67 -6.00 19.13
C ASN A 161 -18.50 -7.24 18.73
N LYS A 162 -18.48 -7.59 17.45
CA LYS A 162 -19.15 -8.76 16.87
C LYS A 162 -18.25 -9.99 16.77
N GLY A 163 -16.99 -9.88 17.21
CA GLY A 163 -16.02 -10.97 17.18
C GLY A 163 -15.54 -11.35 15.78
N VAL A 164 -15.76 -10.49 14.78
CA VAL A 164 -15.25 -10.70 13.41
C VAL A 164 -13.74 -10.49 13.36
N ILE A 165 -13.23 -9.55 14.16
CA ILE A 165 -11.80 -9.32 14.37
C ILE A 165 -11.48 -9.34 15.86
N THR A 166 -10.22 -9.62 16.20
CA THR A 166 -9.73 -9.60 17.58
C THR A 166 -9.46 -8.17 18.08
N GLU A 167 -9.29 -8.02 19.41
CA GLU A 167 -8.84 -6.75 20.00
C GLU A 167 -7.45 -6.35 19.47
N ASN A 168 -6.55 -7.32 19.29
CA ASN A 168 -5.21 -7.07 18.74
C ASN A 168 -5.29 -6.49 17.32
N THR A 169 -6.10 -7.09 16.46
CA THR A 169 -6.34 -6.58 15.10
C THR A 169 -6.96 -5.17 15.14
N TYR A 170 -7.96 -4.94 16.01
CA TYR A 170 -8.57 -3.63 16.19
C TYR A 170 -7.54 -2.56 16.59
N SER A 171 -6.70 -2.85 17.59
CA SER A 171 -5.68 -1.92 18.08
C SER A 171 -4.66 -1.57 17.01
N GLU A 172 -4.12 -2.57 16.29
CA GLU A 172 -3.14 -2.31 15.22
C GLU A 172 -3.75 -1.45 14.10
N VAL A 173 -4.99 -1.75 13.68
CA VAL A 173 -5.69 -0.96 12.65
C VAL A 173 -5.95 0.47 13.12
N LYS A 174 -6.37 0.64 14.37
CA LYS A 174 -6.62 1.97 14.95
C LYS A 174 -5.33 2.82 14.98
N ASP A 175 -4.23 2.21 15.41
CA ASP A 175 -2.94 2.89 15.52
C ASP A 175 -2.40 3.26 14.14
N LEU A 176 -2.41 2.32 13.18
CA LEU A 176 -2.03 2.59 11.79
C LEU A 176 -2.90 3.65 11.13
N TYR A 177 -4.22 3.57 11.32
CA TYR A 177 -5.14 4.54 10.76
C TYR A 177 -4.88 5.95 11.31
N SER A 178 -4.63 6.07 12.62
CA SER A 178 -4.28 7.33 13.28
C SER A 178 -2.95 7.90 12.76
N GLU A 179 -1.93 7.06 12.65
CA GLU A 179 -0.61 7.43 12.11
C GLU A 179 -0.71 7.92 10.67
N LEU A 180 -1.30 7.11 9.78
CA LEU A 180 -1.38 7.40 8.36
C LEU A 180 -2.30 8.59 8.04
N SER A 181 -3.31 8.85 8.88
CA SER A 181 -4.20 10.00 8.72
C SER A 181 -3.47 11.35 8.84
N LYS A 182 -2.32 11.39 9.51
CA LYS A 182 -1.50 12.61 9.63
C LYS A 182 -1.03 13.10 8.25
N TYR A 183 -0.70 12.19 7.33
CA TYR A 183 -0.18 12.53 6.00
C TYR A 183 -1.23 13.10 5.04
N ILE A 184 -2.53 12.97 5.35
CA ILE A 184 -3.61 13.51 4.50
C ILE A 184 -3.69 15.03 4.61
N HIS A 185 -3.72 15.53 5.84
CA HIS A 185 -4.01 16.93 6.11
C HIS A 185 -2.79 17.73 6.55
N ALA A 186 -1.72 17.06 7.00
CA ALA A 186 -0.47 17.72 7.33
C ALA A 186 0.49 17.76 6.12
N PHE A 187 1.41 18.71 6.18
CA PHE A 187 2.54 18.85 5.25
C PHE A 187 3.68 17.87 5.55
N LEU A 188 3.45 16.85 6.39
CA LEU A 188 4.44 15.82 6.73
C LEU A 188 4.92 15.08 5.47
N GLY A 189 6.23 14.95 5.30
CA GLY A 189 6.91 14.38 4.14
C GLY A 189 6.77 15.21 2.85
N SER A 190 6.30 16.46 2.94
CA SER A 190 6.12 17.33 1.76
C SER A 190 7.29 18.27 1.55
N GLU A 191 7.38 18.82 0.33
CA GLU A 191 8.37 19.83 -0.02
C GLU A 191 8.30 21.08 0.88
N PHE A 192 7.10 21.44 1.36
CA PHE A 192 6.94 22.56 2.29
C PHE A 192 7.65 22.29 3.62
N GLU A 193 7.53 21.08 4.17
CA GLU A 193 8.17 20.74 5.45
C GLU A 193 9.69 20.78 5.34
N ARG A 194 10.27 20.19 4.29
CA ARG A 194 11.74 20.21 4.06
C ARG A 194 12.32 21.61 3.98
N VAL A 195 11.62 22.50 3.28
CA VAL A 195 12.05 23.89 3.09
C VAL A 195 11.81 24.71 4.37
N ALA A 196 10.67 24.52 5.03
CA ALA A 196 10.31 25.27 6.24
C ALA A 196 11.17 24.91 7.46
N LEU A 197 11.63 23.66 7.55
CA LEU A 197 12.52 23.19 8.61
C LEU A 197 14.01 23.48 8.33
N GLY A 198 14.34 24.06 7.17
CA GLY A 198 15.69 24.54 6.84
C GLY A 198 16.69 23.44 6.49
N GLU A 199 16.23 22.23 6.19
CA GLU A 199 17.09 21.08 5.89
C GLU A 199 17.59 21.10 4.43
N GLU A 200 16.80 21.64 3.50
CA GLU A 200 17.15 21.72 2.07
C GLU A 200 16.59 22.99 1.39
N GLY A 201 17.30 23.53 0.38
CA GLY A 201 16.77 24.59 -0.50
C GLY A 201 15.69 24.05 -1.45
N PRO A 202 14.73 24.85 -1.93
CA PRO A 202 13.55 24.38 -2.65
C PRO A 202 13.89 23.63 -3.95
N ALA A 203 13.19 22.56 -4.26
CA ALA A 203 13.22 21.90 -5.56
C ALA A 203 12.21 22.53 -6.52
N ARG A 204 12.26 22.15 -7.82
CA ARG A 204 11.19 22.52 -8.74
C ARG A 204 9.87 21.90 -8.29
N PRO A 205 8.71 22.59 -8.46
CA PRO A 205 7.41 22.06 -8.02
C PRO A 205 7.01 20.70 -8.60
N SER A 206 7.55 20.33 -9.76
CA SER A 206 7.30 19.05 -10.42
C SER A 206 8.37 17.99 -10.11
N SER A 207 9.33 18.28 -9.24
CA SER A 207 10.41 17.33 -8.93
C SER A 207 9.98 16.38 -7.81
N ALA A 208 10.29 15.11 -8.01
CA ALA A 208 10.35 14.14 -6.94
C ALA A 208 11.65 14.28 -6.14
N ASN A 209 11.69 13.73 -4.92
CA ASN A 209 12.85 13.80 -4.04
C ASN A 209 13.28 12.42 -3.52
N MET A 210 14.58 12.19 -3.48
CA MET A 210 15.17 10.98 -2.90
C MET A 210 15.55 11.23 -1.43
N SER A 211 15.04 10.36 -0.55
CA SER A 211 15.41 10.29 0.87
C SER A 211 15.30 8.84 1.36
N LEU A 212 16.43 8.25 1.77
CA LEU A 212 16.45 6.90 2.31
C LEU A 212 15.71 6.80 3.65
N GLU A 213 15.73 7.87 4.45
CA GLU A 213 15.01 7.92 5.72
C GLU A 213 13.50 7.82 5.51
N GLU A 214 12.95 8.61 4.59
CA GLU A 214 11.51 8.54 4.31
C GLU A 214 11.11 7.26 3.60
N LEU A 215 12.00 6.70 2.77
CA LEU A 215 11.78 5.38 2.17
C LEU A 215 11.72 4.30 3.26
N TYR A 216 12.63 4.35 4.24
CA TYR A 216 12.64 3.42 5.37
C TYR A 216 11.41 3.59 6.27
N ASP A 217 11.02 4.83 6.57
CA ASP A 217 9.79 5.12 7.31
C ASP A 217 8.56 4.61 6.57
N TRP A 218 8.50 4.81 5.25
CA TRP A 218 7.47 4.22 4.41
C TRP A 218 7.46 2.70 4.52
N TYR A 219 8.62 2.05 4.41
CA TYR A 219 8.76 0.60 4.46
C TYR A 219 8.27 0.00 5.79
N LEU A 220 8.56 0.68 6.91
CA LEU A 220 8.01 0.35 8.23
C LEU A 220 6.48 0.32 8.25
N ALA A 221 5.84 1.39 7.76
CA ALA A 221 4.39 1.46 7.71
C ALA A 221 3.79 0.50 6.67
N PHE A 222 4.51 0.23 5.59
CA PHE A 222 4.12 -0.73 4.56
C PHE A 222 4.05 -2.15 5.15
N GLY A 223 5.10 -2.58 5.86
CA GLY A 223 5.15 -3.88 6.52
C GLY A 223 4.05 -4.04 7.58
N ARG A 224 3.82 -3.01 8.41
CA ARG A 224 2.74 -3.01 9.40
C ARG A 224 1.35 -3.05 8.75
N THR A 225 1.13 -2.31 7.67
CA THR A 225 -0.12 -2.36 6.90
C THR A 225 -0.37 -3.76 6.35
N CYS A 226 0.63 -4.39 5.74
CA CYS A 226 0.53 -5.76 5.23
C CYS A 226 0.22 -6.75 6.36
N TYR A 227 0.85 -6.59 7.52
CA TYR A 227 0.61 -7.43 8.69
C TYR A 227 -0.83 -7.27 9.22
N ALA A 228 -1.34 -6.04 9.36
CA ALA A 228 -2.71 -5.78 9.79
C ALA A 228 -3.74 -6.42 8.83
N ILE A 229 -3.49 -6.34 7.52
CA ILE A 229 -4.31 -7.01 6.50
C ILE A 229 -4.30 -8.54 6.70
N ILE A 230 -3.15 -9.15 6.94
CA ILE A 230 -3.07 -10.59 7.21
C ILE A 230 -3.79 -10.99 8.50
N GLN A 231 -3.65 -10.22 9.58
CA GLN A 231 -4.38 -10.49 10.83
C GLN A 231 -5.89 -10.41 10.60
N GLY A 232 -6.36 -9.37 9.91
CA GLY A 232 -7.77 -9.26 9.54
C GLY A 232 -8.24 -10.40 8.61
N LEU A 233 -7.38 -10.89 7.72
CA LEU A 233 -7.68 -12.04 6.86
C LEU A 233 -7.83 -13.33 7.67
N LEU A 234 -6.91 -13.59 8.60
CA LEU A 234 -6.95 -14.76 9.47
C LEU A 234 -8.19 -14.75 10.36
N ASP A 235 -8.51 -13.59 10.94
CA ASP A 235 -9.72 -13.37 11.72
C ASP A 235 -10.98 -13.63 10.87
N ALA A 236 -11.03 -13.12 9.64
CA ALA A 236 -12.14 -13.34 8.71
C ALA A 236 -12.30 -14.81 8.33
N ILE A 237 -11.20 -15.50 7.99
CA ILE A 237 -11.22 -16.92 7.64
C ILE A 237 -11.80 -17.74 8.81
N LYS A 238 -11.37 -17.45 10.03
CA LYS A 238 -11.86 -18.11 11.24
C LYS A 238 -13.36 -17.82 11.45
N TYR A 239 -13.75 -16.55 11.35
CA TYR A 239 -15.13 -16.12 11.58
C TYR A 239 -16.11 -16.73 10.56
N PHE A 240 -15.77 -16.65 9.27
CA PHE A 240 -16.61 -17.18 8.17
C PHE A 240 -16.43 -18.69 7.94
N SER A 241 -15.66 -19.38 8.79
CA SER A 241 -15.38 -20.82 8.68
C SER A 241 -14.89 -21.23 7.28
N VAL A 242 -13.97 -20.44 6.72
CA VAL A 242 -13.35 -20.70 5.43
C VAL A 242 -12.19 -21.69 5.62
N LYS A 243 -12.16 -22.73 4.79
CA LYS A 243 -11.02 -23.65 4.76
C LYS A 243 -9.81 -22.91 4.20
N ILE A 244 -8.69 -22.90 4.95
CA ILE A 244 -7.44 -22.28 4.50
C ILE A 244 -6.78 -23.17 3.43
N PRO A 245 -6.63 -22.68 2.19
CA PRO A 245 -5.90 -23.38 1.15
C PRO A 245 -4.39 -23.38 1.47
N GLU A 246 -3.68 -24.42 1.06
CA GLU A 246 -2.24 -24.55 1.34
C GLU A 246 -1.42 -23.35 0.82
N ARG A 247 -1.77 -22.84 -0.37
CA ARG A 247 -1.15 -21.64 -0.95
C ARG A 247 -1.29 -20.42 -0.05
N THR A 248 -2.50 -20.18 0.46
CA THR A 248 -2.78 -19.07 1.39
C THR A 248 -2.04 -19.26 2.71
N LEU A 249 -2.02 -20.48 3.26
CA LEU A 249 -1.28 -20.76 4.50
C LEU A 249 0.22 -20.50 4.33
N LYS A 250 0.82 -20.92 3.21
CA LYS A 250 2.23 -20.67 2.89
C LYS A 250 2.53 -19.17 2.82
N GLY A 251 1.70 -18.40 2.13
CA GLY A 251 1.84 -16.94 2.04
C GLY A 251 1.76 -16.25 3.40
N ILE A 252 0.78 -16.63 4.23
CA ILE A 252 0.60 -16.11 5.59
C ILE A 252 1.81 -16.42 6.48
N LEU A 253 2.27 -17.68 6.49
CA LEU A 253 3.40 -18.10 7.32
C LEU A 253 4.70 -17.40 6.90
N LEU A 254 4.88 -17.17 5.60
CA LEU A 254 6.04 -16.42 5.11
C LEU A 254 5.96 -14.96 5.55
N LEU A 255 4.81 -14.30 5.39
CA LEU A 255 4.61 -12.92 5.85
C LEU A 255 4.82 -12.74 7.35
N ALA A 256 4.33 -13.68 8.17
CA ALA A 256 4.56 -13.67 9.61
C ALA A 256 6.06 -13.70 9.94
N LYS A 257 6.84 -14.57 9.28
CA LYS A 257 8.30 -14.63 9.44
C LYS A 257 9.00 -13.35 9.00
N ILE A 258 8.54 -12.73 7.92
CA ILE A 258 9.10 -11.47 7.43
C ILE A 258 8.83 -10.36 8.45
N TYR A 259 7.61 -10.29 8.99
CA TYR A 259 7.24 -9.31 9.99
C TYR A 259 7.98 -9.49 11.32
N GLU A 260 8.14 -10.75 11.80
CA GLU A 260 8.89 -11.07 13.02
C GLU A 260 10.36 -10.64 12.95
N LYS A 261 10.98 -10.74 11.77
CA LYS A 261 12.36 -10.24 11.58
C LYS A 261 12.44 -8.71 11.59
N GLY A 262 11.31 -8.01 11.54
CA GLY A 262 11.24 -6.57 11.48
C GLY A 262 11.69 -6.00 10.12
N PRO A 263 11.78 -4.67 10.00
CA PRO A 263 12.33 -4.03 8.81
C PRO A 263 13.81 -4.41 8.63
N ILE A 264 14.09 -5.23 7.61
CA ILE A 264 15.47 -5.59 7.26
C ILE A 264 15.93 -4.71 6.09
N LYS A 265 17.07 -4.04 6.27
CA LYS A 265 17.79 -3.30 5.22
C LYS A 265 18.66 -4.20 4.33
N GLU A 266 18.57 -5.50 4.55
CA GLU A 266 19.23 -6.54 3.79
C GLU A 266 18.16 -7.37 3.07
N PRO A 267 18.49 -7.94 1.91
CA PRO A 267 17.53 -8.72 1.17
C PRO A 267 17.24 -10.03 1.90
N LEU A 268 15.96 -10.39 1.96
CA LEU A 268 15.54 -11.65 2.56
C LEU A 268 15.83 -12.85 1.65
N ASP A 269 16.45 -13.89 2.21
CA ASP A 269 16.79 -15.16 1.54
C ASP A 269 15.59 -15.95 0.98
N PHE A 270 14.37 -15.43 1.12
CA PHE A 270 13.15 -16.11 0.71
C PHE A 270 12.89 -16.07 -0.80
N VAL A 271 13.64 -15.26 -1.55
CA VAL A 271 13.66 -15.29 -3.03
C VAL A 271 15.07 -15.58 -3.49
N ASP A 272 15.22 -16.59 -4.34
CA ASP A 272 16.47 -16.87 -5.03
C ASP A 272 16.69 -15.85 -6.15
N CYS A 273 17.07 -14.62 -5.78
CA CYS A 273 17.37 -13.55 -6.72
C CYS A 273 18.88 -13.51 -7.01
N PRO A 274 19.33 -13.77 -8.24
CA PRO A 274 20.75 -13.77 -8.59
C PRO A 274 21.39 -12.38 -8.46
N PHE A 275 20.59 -11.31 -8.43
CA PHE A 275 21.05 -9.94 -8.26
C PHE A 275 21.33 -9.53 -6.81
N LEU A 276 20.95 -10.36 -5.82
CA LEU A 276 21.15 -10.10 -4.38
C LEU A 276 22.32 -10.91 -3.80
N LYS A 277 22.97 -11.75 -4.61
CA LYS A 277 24.03 -12.68 -4.19
C LYS A 277 25.45 -12.16 -4.43
N ASN A 278 25.60 -10.90 -4.84
CA ASN A 278 26.89 -10.27 -5.16
C ASN A 278 27.19 -9.12 -4.21
#